data_AF-A0A368G133-F1
#
_entry.id   AF-A0A368G133-F1
#
_cell.length_a   1.000
_cell.length_b   1.000
_cell.length_c   1.000
_cell.angle_alpha   90.00
_cell.angle_beta   90.00
_cell.angle_gamma   90.00
#
_symmetry.space_group_name_H-M   'P 1'
#
loop_
_entity.id
_entity.type
_entity.pdbx_description
1 polymer ?
#
loop_
_entity_poly.entity_id
_entity_poly.type
_entity_poly.pdbx_seq_one_letter_code
_entity_poly.pdbx_strand_id
1 'polypeptide(L)'
;MIFFCSGITQEMVDSAPVFKDAYRLFRDWMTQHSLGDTGHRYAFVTDGPHDLWKFFQFQCILSNFGTVPHDCRHFINIKRIFEQRVMKLVKGNGQSGIQNMLAHYNLSFEGQKHCGLDDSINIARLCIKLMQDKIELRINQRMTQRQDRNEDRRLEELAKSDRADASDYHIWHRKLPLKLRQVTRDEFLSEEYLDCDSCDELDE
;
A
#
# COMPACT_ATOMS: atom_id res chain seq x y z
N MET A 1 -16.75 6.04 -15.71
CA MET A 1 -17.66 5.65 -14.61
C MET A 1 -17.29 4.23 -14.19
N ILE A 2 -16.40 4.08 -13.20
CA ILE A 2 -15.82 2.81 -12.74
C ILE A 2 -16.55 2.43 -11.44
N PHE A 3 -17.70 1.77 -11.55
CA PHE A 3 -18.49 1.33 -10.39
C PHE A 3 -18.68 -0.19 -10.31
N PHE A 4 -18.29 -0.94 -11.34
CA PHE A 4 -18.76 -2.33 -11.48
C PHE A 4 -18.06 -3.35 -10.56
N CYS A 5 -16.88 -3.05 -10.03
CA CYS A 5 -16.16 -4.02 -9.20
C CYS A 5 -16.46 -3.90 -7.70
N SER A 6 -16.73 -2.70 -7.16
CA SER A 6 -16.69 -2.49 -5.70
C SER A 6 -18.03 -2.67 -4.97
N GLY A 7 -19.14 -2.87 -5.68
CA GLY A 7 -20.48 -2.86 -5.06
C GLY A 7 -20.94 -1.47 -4.58
N ILE A 8 -20.15 -0.42 -4.85
CA ILE A 8 -20.46 0.96 -4.48
C ILE A 8 -21.50 1.50 -5.49
N THR A 9 -22.61 2.04 -4.99
CA THR A 9 -23.62 2.69 -5.83
C THR A 9 -23.31 4.18 -6.02
N GLN A 10 -23.88 4.79 -7.05
CA GLN A 10 -23.74 6.25 -7.26
C GLN A 10 -24.31 7.04 -6.08
N GLU A 11 -25.45 6.62 -5.53
CA GLU A 11 -26.08 7.23 -4.35
C GLU A 11 -25.15 7.22 -3.12
N MET A 12 -24.41 6.12 -2.90
CA MET A 12 -23.41 6.05 -1.83
C MET A 12 -22.29 7.08 -2.04
N VAL A 13 -21.88 7.33 -3.28
CA VAL A 13 -20.85 8.34 -3.59
C VAL A 13 -21.40 9.75 -3.47
N ASP A 14 -22.61 10.00 -3.96
CA ASP A 14 -23.25 11.32 -3.91
C ASP A 14 -23.51 11.78 -2.47
N SER A 15 -23.75 10.83 -1.55
CA SER A 15 -23.94 11.09 -0.13
C SER A 15 -22.65 11.03 0.71
N ALA A 16 -21.55 10.55 0.13
CA ALA A 16 -20.28 10.40 0.86
C ALA A 16 -19.58 11.75 1.09
N PRO A 17 -18.83 11.88 2.21
CA PRO A 17 -17.97 13.04 2.42
C PRO A 17 -16.87 13.10 1.36
N VAL A 18 -16.43 14.31 1.03
CA VAL A 18 -15.23 14.50 0.21
C VAL A 18 -14.00 13.95 0.92
N PHE A 19 -12.96 13.61 0.16
CA PHE A 19 -11.77 12.94 0.68
C PHE A 19 -11.14 13.61 1.91
N LYS A 20 -11.08 14.95 1.96
CA LYS A 20 -10.54 15.68 3.11
C LYS A 20 -11.30 15.39 4.40
N ASP A 21 -12.62 15.42 4.33
CA ASP A 21 -13.49 15.14 5.47
C ASP A 21 -13.44 13.66 5.84
N ALA A 22 -13.45 12.76 4.86
CA ALA A 22 -13.29 11.33 5.09
C ALA A 22 -11.96 11.00 5.80
N TYR A 23 -10.86 11.63 5.37
CA TYR A 23 -9.56 11.46 6.00
C TYR A 23 -9.53 12.02 7.42
N ARG A 24 -10.16 13.19 7.67
CA ARG A 24 -10.31 13.72 9.04
C ARG A 24 -11.05 12.73 9.95
N LEU A 25 -12.19 12.20 9.49
CA LEU A 25 -12.94 11.19 10.24
C LEU A 25 -12.11 9.93 10.52
N PHE A 26 -11.29 9.51 9.56
CA PHE A 26 -10.33 8.43 9.76
C PHE A 26 -9.28 8.75 10.83
N ARG A 27 -8.72 9.97 10.86
CA ARG A 27 -7.78 10.40 11.91
C ARG A 27 -8.43 10.48 13.29
N ASP A 28 -9.66 10.96 13.36
CA ASP A 28 -10.43 11.00 14.60
C ASP A 28 -10.64 9.57 15.13
N TRP A 29 -11.02 8.63 14.25
CA TRP A 29 -11.15 7.22 14.59
C TRP A 29 -9.82 6.61 15.08
N MET A 30 -8.69 6.90 14.43
CA MET A 30 -7.38 6.42 14.89
C MET A 30 -7.04 6.93 16.30
N THR A 31 -7.33 8.20 16.56
CA THR A 31 -7.10 8.85 17.87
C THR A 31 -7.97 8.22 18.95
N GLN A 32 -9.24 7.92 18.65
CA GLN A 32 -10.15 7.22 19.56
C GLN A 32 -9.65 5.82 19.97
N HIS A 33 -8.80 5.20 19.14
CA HIS A 33 -8.19 3.89 19.41
C HIS A 33 -6.73 4.00 19.89
N SER A 34 -6.28 5.21 20.25
CA SER A 34 -4.92 5.50 20.71
C SER A 34 -3.81 5.05 19.74
N LEU A 35 -4.10 4.98 18.44
CA LEU A 35 -3.10 4.57 17.45
C LEU A 35 -2.10 5.71 17.22
N GLY A 36 -0.84 5.48 17.59
CA GLY A 36 0.23 6.48 17.51
C GLY A 36 0.47 7.25 18.81
N ASP A 37 -0.31 6.98 19.86
CA ASP A 37 -0.06 7.51 21.20
C ASP A 37 1.13 6.80 21.88
N THR A 38 1.65 7.40 22.95
CA THR A 38 2.72 6.80 23.76
C THR A 38 2.36 5.38 24.20
N GLY A 39 3.10 4.39 23.69
CA GLY A 39 2.89 2.96 23.99
C GLY A 39 2.12 2.16 22.94
N HIS A 40 1.54 2.80 21.92
CA HIS A 40 0.72 2.13 20.89
C HIS A 40 1.24 2.44 19.49
N ARG A 41 2.30 1.72 19.10
CA ARG A 41 2.84 1.77 17.72
C ARG A 41 1.91 1.04 16.76
N TYR A 42 1.79 1.56 15.54
CA TYR A 42 1.02 0.92 14.47
C TYR A 42 1.78 0.97 13.15
N ALA A 43 1.31 0.19 12.18
CA ALA A 43 1.72 0.27 10.78
C ALA A 43 0.54 -0.13 9.89
N PHE A 44 0.45 0.47 8.70
CA PHE A 44 -0.51 0.05 7.69
C PHE A 44 -0.07 -1.23 6.99
N VAL A 45 -1.02 -2.12 6.70
CA VAL A 45 -0.79 -3.35 5.94
C VAL A 45 -1.64 -3.32 4.67
N THR A 46 -1.03 -3.60 3.52
CA THR A 46 -1.68 -3.54 2.20
C THR A 46 -1.39 -4.77 1.35
N ASP A 47 -2.29 -5.10 0.42
CA ASP A 47 -2.15 -6.20 -0.55
C ASP A 47 -1.36 -5.77 -1.80
N GLY A 48 -0.16 -5.23 -1.59
CA GLY A 48 0.64 -4.61 -2.65
C GLY A 48 0.86 -3.12 -2.42
N PRO A 49 1.60 -2.45 -3.32
CA PRO A 49 1.94 -1.05 -3.11
C PRO A 49 0.83 -0.07 -3.52
N HIS A 50 -0.15 -0.50 -4.32
CA HIS A 50 -1.04 0.43 -5.02
C HIS A 50 -1.92 1.28 -4.08
N ASP A 51 -2.39 0.74 -2.96
CA ASP A 51 -3.29 1.46 -2.04
C ASP A 51 -2.68 2.78 -1.55
N LEU A 52 -1.47 2.72 -1.00
CA LEU A 52 -0.79 3.89 -0.43
C LEU A 52 0.10 4.61 -1.44
N TRP A 53 0.91 3.88 -2.20
CA TRP A 53 1.85 4.52 -3.12
C TRP A 53 1.15 5.14 -4.32
N LYS A 54 0.14 4.49 -4.90
CA LYS A 54 -0.55 5.00 -6.09
C LYS A 54 -1.82 5.77 -5.74
N PHE A 55 -2.82 5.10 -5.18
CA PHE A 55 -4.16 5.68 -5.03
C PHE A 55 -4.20 6.79 -4.00
N PHE A 56 -3.67 6.56 -2.80
CA PHE A 56 -3.67 7.55 -1.73
C PHE A 56 -2.82 8.78 -2.08
N GLN A 57 -1.61 8.58 -2.60
CA GLN A 57 -0.76 9.66 -3.07
C GLN A 57 -1.43 10.49 -4.17
N PHE A 58 -2.01 9.84 -5.18
CA PHE A 58 -2.71 10.54 -6.26
C PHE A 58 -3.94 11.31 -5.75
N GLN A 59 -4.69 10.72 -4.81
CA GLN A 59 -5.83 11.38 -4.19
C GLN A 59 -5.43 12.61 -3.37
N CYS A 60 -4.27 12.59 -2.70
CA CYS A 60 -3.69 13.76 -2.03
C CYS A 60 -3.42 14.89 -3.03
N ILE A 61 -2.89 14.57 -4.22
CA ILE A 61 -2.64 15.55 -5.30
C ILE A 61 -3.97 16.14 -5.79
N LEU A 62 -4.95 15.29 -6.15
CA LEU A 62 -6.25 15.72 -6.65
C LEU A 62 -7.02 16.60 -5.66
N SER A 63 -6.86 16.32 -4.36
CA SER A 63 -7.56 17.06 -3.31
C SER A 63 -6.81 18.32 -2.87
N ASN A 64 -5.64 18.60 -3.41
CA ASN A 64 -4.73 19.63 -2.88
C ASN A 64 -4.55 19.48 -1.36
N PHE A 65 -4.14 18.27 -0.96
CA PHE A 65 -3.99 17.85 0.44
C PHE A 65 -2.64 18.26 1.05
N GLY A 66 -1.77 18.91 0.26
CA GLY A 66 -0.39 19.16 0.62
C GLY A 66 0.47 17.93 0.36
N THR A 67 1.32 17.57 1.32
CA THR A 67 2.16 16.37 1.23
C THR A 67 1.44 15.15 1.79
N VAL A 68 1.78 13.95 1.30
CA VAL A 68 1.25 12.69 1.85
C VAL A 68 1.62 12.61 3.34
N PRO A 69 0.69 12.36 4.28
CA PRO A 69 0.99 12.17 5.69
C PRO A 69 2.14 11.17 5.94
N HIS A 70 3.07 11.50 6.85
CA HIS A 70 4.32 10.76 7.06
C HIS A 70 4.07 9.28 7.39
N ASP A 71 3.13 8.99 8.29
CA ASP A 71 2.73 7.63 8.65
C ASP A 71 2.16 6.81 7.49
N CYS A 72 1.56 7.47 6.49
CA CYS A 72 1.11 6.83 5.26
C CYS A 72 2.25 6.58 4.25
N ARG A 73 3.46 7.10 4.49
CA ARG A 73 4.65 6.93 3.62
C ARG A 73 5.40 5.63 3.85
N HIS A 74 5.06 4.85 4.87
CA HIS A 74 5.70 3.56 5.13
C HIS A 74 4.68 2.54 5.56
N PHE A 75 4.77 1.35 4.97
CA PHE A 75 3.74 0.33 5.13
C PHE A 75 4.29 -1.08 4.94
N ILE A 76 3.48 -2.04 5.34
CA ILE A 76 3.73 -3.47 5.24
C ILE A 76 3.00 -3.97 4.00
N ASN A 77 3.74 -4.29 2.95
CA ASN A 77 3.20 -5.03 1.82
C ASN A 77 3.23 -6.53 2.14
N ILE A 78 2.05 -7.09 2.42
CA ILE A 78 1.92 -8.48 2.88
C ILE A 78 2.28 -9.50 1.79
N LYS A 79 2.01 -9.18 0.50
CA LYS A 79 2.40 -10.06 -0.62
C LYS A 79 3.89 -10.32 -0.63
N ARG A 80 4.69 -9.28 -0.38
CA ARG A 80 6.15 -9.41 -0.34
C ARG A 80 6.63 -10.29 0.80
N ILE A 81 6.03 -10.15 1.98
CA ILE A 81 6.35 -11.01 3.13
C ILE A 81 6.01 -12.46 2.78
N PHE A 82 4.83 -12.69 2.24
CA PHE A 82 4.37 -14.02 1.84
C PHE A 82 5.31 -14.64 0.78
N GLU A 83 5.67 -13.89 -0.27
CA GLU A 83 6.58 -14.36 -1.32
C GLU A 83 7.99 -14.69 -0.81
N GLN A 84 8.48 -13.92 0.17
CA GLN A 84 9.82 -14.10 0.73
C GLN A 84 9.89 -15.20 1.79
N ARG A 85 8.82 -15.41 2.55
CA ARG A 85 8.85 -16.25 3.76
C ARG A 85 8.01 -17.51 3.66
N VAL A 86 7.09 -17.58 2.71
CA VAL A 86 6.14 -18.69 2.55
C VAL A 86 6.35 -19.35 1.19
N MET A 87 5.92 -18.70 0.10
CA MET A 87 6.12 -19.20 -1.27
C MET A 87 5.86 -18.14 -2.32
N LYS A 88 6.40 -18.34 -3.53
CA LYS A 88 6.09 -17.50 -4.69
C LYS A 88 4.61 -17.59 -5.05
N LEU A 89 3.99 -16.44 -5.29
CA LEU A 89 2.59 -16.38 -5.72
C LEU A 89 2.43 -16.89 -7.15
N VAL A 90 1.47 -17.79 -7.34
CA VAL A 90 1.07 -18.27 -8.66
C VAL A 90 0.39 -17.14 -9.43
N LYS A 91 0.75 -16.96 -10.70
CA LYS A 91 0.14 -15.98 -11.61
C LYS A 91 -0.57 -16.71 -12.74
N GLY A 92 -1.64 -16.12 -13.27
CA GLY A 92 -2.35 -16.65 -14.44
C GLY A 92 -3.34 -17.80 -14.15
N ASN A 93 -3.61 -18.10 -12.87
CA ASN A 93 -4.60 -19.12 -12.46
C ASN A 93 -6.03 -18.55 -12.26
N GLY A 94 -6.27 -17.29 -12.65
CA GLY A 94 -7.56 -16.62 -12.45
C GLY A 94 -7.88 -16.21 -11.01
N GLN A 95 -6.95 -16.41 -10.06
CA GLN A 95 -7.10 -15.98 -8.66
C GLN A 95 -6.29 -14.73 -8.38
N SER A 96 -6.82 -13.86 -7.51
CA SER A 96 -6.06 -12.70 -7.03
C SER A 96 -4.95 -13.11 -6.07
N GLY A 97 -3.99 -12.21 -5.81
CA GLY A 97 -2.91 -12.47 -4.88
C GLY A 97 -3.39 -12.83 -3.47
N ILE A 98 -4.37 -12.08 -2.93
CA ILE A 98 -5.00 -12.39 -1.64
C ILE A 98 -5.66 -13.77 -1.65
N GLN A 99 -6.35 -14.17 -2.72
CA GLN A 99 -6.95 -15.51 -2.82
C GLN A 99 -5.90 -16.62 -2.80
N ASN A 100 -4.79 -16.45 -3.51
CA ASN A 100 -3.68 -17.40 -3.50
C ASN A 100 -3.06 -17.54 -2.10
N MET A 101 -2.90 -16.42 -1.38
CA MET A 101 -2.37 -16.42 -0.01
C MET A 101 -3.33 -17.09 0.98
N LEU A 102 -4.63 -16.82 0.89
CA LEU A 102 -5.65 -17.45 1.72
C LEU A 102 -5.72 -18.96 1.46
N ALA A 103 -5.70 -19.38 0.19
CA ALA A 103 -5.79 -20.78 -0.19
C ALA A 103 -4.64 -21.61 0.39
N HIS A 104 -3.44 -21.05 0.51
CA HIS A 104 -2.31 -21.69 1.19
C HIS A 104 -2.63 -22.07 2.63
N TYR A 105 -3.35 -21.20 3.34
CA TYR A 105 -3.78 -21.41 4.71
C TYR A 105 -5.10 -22.17 4.84
N ASN A 106 -5.57 -22.80 3.75
CA ASN A 106 -6.88 -23.45 3.66
C ASN A 106 -8.04 -22.51 4.04
N LEU A 107 -7.87 -21.21 3.77
CA LEU A 107 -8.91 -20.20 3.97
C LEU A 107 -9.56 -19.87 2.61
N SER A 108 -10.87 -19.66 2.63
CA SER A 108 -11.61 -19.02 1.55
C SER A 108 -11.69 -17.52 1.77
N PHE A 109 -11.87 -16.77 0.67
CA PHE A 109 -12.18 -15.35 0.73
C PHE A 109 -13.58 -15.16 1.35
N GLU A 110 -13.67 -14.33 2.38
CA GLU A 110 -14.95 -13.96 3.03
C GLU A 110 -15.48 -12.64 2.45
N GLY A 111 -16.78 -12.55 2.17
CA GLY A 111 -17.41 -11.34 1.64
C GLY A 111 -17.33 -11.17 0.12
N GLN A 112 -17.49 -9.94 -0.35
CA GLN A 112 -17.52 -9.57 -1.76
C GLN A 112 -16.12 -9.15 -2.25
N LYS A 113 -15.69 -9.73 -3.37
CA LYS A 113 -14.43 -9.32 -4.01
C LYS A 113 -14.47 -7.86 -4.41
N HIS A 114 -13.34 -7.16 -4.22
CA HIS A 114 -13.18 -5.74 -4.54
C HIS A 114 -14.04 -4.79 -3.69
N CYS A 115 -14.70 -5.30 -2.64
CA CYS A 115 -15.19 -4.49 -1.53
C CYS A 115 -14.00 -4.19 -0.61
N GLY A 116 -13.65 -2.92 -0.42
CA GLY A 116 -12.46 -2.54 0.35
C GLY A 116 -12.49 -3.02 1.81
N LEU A 117 -13.68 -3.12 2.42
CA LEU A 117 -13.84 -3.66 3.77
C LEU A 117 -13.57 -5.17 3.81
N ASP A 118 -14.15 -5.92 2.88
CA ASP A 118 -13.98 -7.38 2.83
C ASP A 118 -12.55 -7.77 2.47
N ASP A 119 -11.91 -7.03 1.55
CA ASP A 119 -10.49 -7.20 1.25
C ASP A 119 -9.65 -6.95 2.54
N SER A 120 -9.96 -5.91 3.31
CA SER A 120 -9.27 -5.60 4.58
C SER A 120 -9.46 -6.68 5.64
N ILE A 121 -10.66 -7.25 5.78
CA ILE A 121 -10.94 -8.37 6.69
C ILE A 121 -10.10 -9.59 6.32
N ASN A 122 -10.03 -9.92 5.03
CA ASN A 122 -9.24 -11.06 4.56
C ASN A 122 -7.73 -10.84 4.73
N ILE A 123 -7.23 -9.61 4.55
CA ILE A 123 -5.83 -9.27 4.86
C ILE A 123 -5.56 -9.41 6.36
N ALA A 124 -6.48 -8.97 7.23
CA ALA A 124 -6.34 -9.14 8.67
C ALA A 124 -6.29 -10.63 9.08
N ARG A 125 -7.16 -11.47 8.49
CA ARG A 125 -7.14 -12.94 8.66
C ARG A 125 -5.79 -13.53 8.26
N LEU A 126 -5.22 -13.07 7.15
CA LEU A 126 -3.90 -13.49 6.68
C LEU A 126 -2.78 -13.03 7.63
N CYS A 127 -2.81 -11.79 8.13
CA CYS A 127 -1.86 -11.31 9.14
C CYS A 127 -1.84 -12.23 10.37
N ILE A 128 -3.01 -12.61 10.87
CA ILE A 128 -3.13 -13.52 12.02
C ILE A 128 -2.44 -14.86 11.72
N LYS A 129 -2.63 -15.43 10.53
CA LYS A 129 -1.98 -16.68 10.11
C LYS A 129 -0.46 -16.56 10.02
N LEU A 130 0.05 -15.50 9.38
CA LEU A 130 1.50 -15.26 9.32
C LEU A 130 2.12 -15.11 10.72
N MET A 131 1.44 -14.42 11.64
CA MET A 131 1.91 -14.29 13.03
C MET A 131 1.85 -15.61 13.80
N GLN A 132 0.85 -16.46 13.57
CA GLN A 132 0.78 -17.81 14.14
C GLN A 132 1.98 -18.66 13.70
N ASP A 133 2.41 -18.51 12.44
CA ASP A 133 3.61 -19.16 11.87
C ASP A 133 4.94 -18.52 12.30
N LYS A 134 4.91 -17.54 13.22
CA LYS A 134 6.08 -16.78 13.70
C LYS A 134 6.79 -16.01 12.57
N ILE A 135 6.06 -15.63 11.53
CA ILE A 135 6.56 -14.75 10.48
C ILE A 135 6.41 -13.31 10.96
N GLU A 136 7.55 -12.61 11.02
CA GLU A 136 7.60 -11.21 11.41
C GLU A 136 6.95 -10.32 10.35
N LEU A 137 5.96 -9.54 10.78
CA LEU A 137 5.37 -8.46 9.99
C LEU A 137 6.11 -7.17 10.31
N ARG A 138 6.85 -6.65 9.33
CA ARG A 138 7.60 -5.39 9.46
C ARG A 138 7.37 -4.49 8.27
N ILE A 139 7.58 -3.19 8.47
CA ILE A 139 7.61 -2.22 7.37
C ILE A 139 8.67 -2.66 6.37
N ASN A 140 8.24 -2.83 5.12
CA ASN A 140 9.07 -3.36 4.04
C ASN A 140 8.99 -2.51 2.77
N GLN A 141 8.16 -1.46 2.77
CA GLN A 141 8.09 -0.46 1.72
C GLN A 141 7.95 0.93 2.32
N ARG A 142 8.59 1.90 1.67
CA ARG A 142 8.46 3.33 1.98
C ARG A 142 8.38 4.18 0.72
N MET A 143 7.85 5.38 0.86
CA MET A 143 7.78 6.41 -0.17
C MET A 143 8.84 7.48 0.12
N THR A 144 9.62 7.87 -0.89
CA THR A 144 10.68 8.89 -0.77
C THR A 144 10.73 9.76 -2.02
N GLN A 145 11.23 10.99 -1.91
CA GLN A 145 11.53 11.82 -3.08
C GLN A 145 12.80 11.36 -3.79
N ARG A 146 13.69 10.63 -3.09
CA ARG A 146 14.94 10.13 -3.65
C ARG A 146 14.66 9.14 -4.77
N GLN A 147 15.20 9.45 -5.94
CA GLN A 147 15.18 8.57 -7.10
C GLN A 147 16.23 7.47 -6.95
N ASP A 148 15.80 6.21 -7.04
CA ASP A 148 16.72 5.11 -7.24
C ASP A 148 17.12 5.06 -8.71
N ARG A 149 18.30 5.60 -9.03
CA ARG A 149 18.83 5.63 -10.40
C ARG A 149 18.90 4.25 -11.05
N ASN A 150 19.08 3.19 -10.27
CA ASN A 150 19.10 1.83 -10.80
C ASN A 150 17.69 1.35 -11.14
N GLU A 151 16.70 1.68 -10.32
CA GLU A 151 15.29 1.38 -10.60
C GLU A 151 14.79 2.17 -11.82
N ASP A 152 15.13 3.46 -11.92
CA ASP A 152 14.82 4.30 -13.07
C ASP A 152 15.40 3.71 -14.36
N ARG A 153 16.70 3.38 -14.35
CA ARG A 153 17.37 2.76 -15.49
C ARG A 153 16.72 1.43 -15.89
N ARG A 154 16.38 0.57 -14.92
CA ARG A 154 15.71 -0.71 -15.17
C ARG A 154 14.32 -0.49 -15.79
N LEU A 155 13.56 0.48 -15.30
CA LEU A 155 12.24 0.83 -15.83
C LEU A 155 12.33 1.41 -17.24
N GLU A 156 13.36 2.17 -17.56
CA GLU A 156 13.64 2.64 -18.91
C GLU A 156 14.02 1.51 -19.87
N GLU A 157 14.86 0.57 -19.42
CA GLU A 157 15.21 -0.63 -20.21
C GLU A 157 13.97 -1.49 -20.50
N LEU A 158 13.07 -1.64 -19.52
CA LEU A 158 11.77 -2.31 -19.70
C LEU A 158 10.87 -1.57 -20.69
N ALA A 159 10.80 -0.24 -20.60
CA ALA A 159 9.99 0.59 -21.51
C ALA A 159 10.49 0.55 -22.97
N LYS A 160 11.80 0.36 -23.19
CA LYS A 160 12.41 0.21 -24.52
C LYS A 160 12.17 -1.15 -25.17
N SER A 161 11.69 -2.14 -24.42
CA SER A 161 11.58 -3.53 -24.90
C SER A 161 10.36 -3.82 -25.81
N ASP A 162 9.65 -2.79 -26.30
CA ASP A 162 8.48 -2.86 -27.20
C ASP A 162 7.38 -3.86 -26.79
N ARG A 163 7.35 -4.27 -25.51
CA ARG A 163 6.15 -4.84 -24.93
C ARG A 163 5.17 -3.69 -24.80
N ALA A 164 4.07 -3.73 -25.56
CA ALA A 164 3.01 -2.71 -25.65
C ALA A 164 2.34 -2.31 -24.31
N ASP A 165 2.85 -2.79 -23.20
CA ASP A 165 2.50 -2.40 -21.85
C ASP A 165 3.74 -1.77 -21.23
N ALA A 166 3.89 -0.44 -21.41
CA ALA A 166 4.55 0.33 -20.37
C ALA A 166 3.69 0.10 -19.12
N SER A 167 4.01 -0.97 -18.38
CA SER A 167 3.21 -1.52 -17.28
C SER A 167 2.61 -0.38 -16.50
N ASP A 168 1.32 -0.42 -16.15
CA ASP A 168 0.64 0.61 -15.35
C ASP A 168 1.56 1.16 -14.24
N TYR A 169 2.36 0.31 -13.60
CA TYR A 169 3.46 0.68 -12.70
C TYR A 169 4.42 1.76 -13.24
N HIS A 170 5.00 1.60 -14.43
CA HIS A 170 5.91 2.55 -15.08
C HIS A 170 5.25 3.92 -15.30
N ILE A 171 3.99 3.95 -15.73
CA ILE A 171 3.24 5.19 -15.95
C ILE A 171 3.11 5.95 -14.62
N TRP A 172 2.71 5.26 -13.56
CA TRP A 172 2.54 5.88 -12.24
C TRP A 172 3.87 6.21 -11.58
N HIS A 173 4.91 5.40 -11.81
CA HIS A 173 6.25 5.69 -11.35
C HIS A 173 6.76 7.03 -11.89
N ARG A 174 6.50 7.35 -13.16
CA ARG A 174 6.85 8.65 -13.74
C ARG A 174 5.99 9.80 -13.21
N LYS A 175 4.68 9.57 -13.07
CA LYS A 175 3.71 10.63 -12.71
C LYS A 175 3.73 11.03 -11.23
N LEU A 176 4.02 10.10 -10.34
CA LEU A 176 3.93 10.33 -8.90
C LEU A 176 5.23 10.92 -8.36
N PRO A 177 5.16 11.97 -7.50
CA PRO A 177 6.36 12.61 -6.95
C PRO A 177 7.15 11.68 -6.03
N LEU A 178 6.49 10.95 -5.12
CA LEU A 178 7.15 10.00 -4.23
C LEU A 178 7.33 8.65 -4.90
N LYS A 179 8.59 8.18 -4.92
CA LYS A 179 9.01 6.89 -5.45
C LYS A 179 8.91 5.81 -4.37
N LEU A 180 8.59 4.61 -4.81
CA LEU A 180 8.46 3.44 -3.95
C LEU A 180 9.83 2.81 -3.74
N ARG A 181 10.28 2.71 -2.48
CA ARG A 181 11.54 2.07 -2.11
C ARG A 181 11.27 0.89 -1.18
N GLN A 182 12.12 -0.13 -1.27
CA GLN A 182 12.10 -1.26 -0.34
C GLN A 182 12.80 -0.89 0.97
N VAL A 183 12.25 -1.36 2.09
CA VAL A 183 12.87 -1.24 3.41
C VAL A 183 13.48 -2.60 3.78
N THR A 184 14.80 -2.63 3.91
CA THR A 184 15.56 -3.80 4.35
C THR A 184 15.29 -4.11 5.82
N ARG A 185 15.74 -5.27 6.30
CA ARG A 185 15.58 -5.61 7.72
C ARG A 185 16.42 -4.68 8.59
N ASP A 186 17.63 -4.36 8.16
CA ASP A 186 18.55 -3.53 8.93
C ASP A 186 18.02 -2.10 9.05
N GLU A 187 17.58 -1.49 7.95
CA GLU A 187 16.93 -0.16 7.96
C GLU A 187 15.67 -0.13 8.83
N PHE A 188 14.92 -1.23 8.91
CA PHE A 188 13.76 -1.33 9.81
C PHE A 188 14.18 -1.36 11.28
N LEU A 189 15.24 -2.10 11.62
CA LEU A 189 15.74 -2.24 12.99
C LEU A 189 16.48 -0.99 13.47
N SER A 190 17.19 -0.28 12.60
CA SER A 190 17.85 0.99 12.90
C SER A 190 16.90 2.18 12.88
N GLU A 191 15.66 1.98 12.46
CA GLU A 191 14.63 3.01 12.27
C GLU A 191 14.98 4.09 11.22
N GLU A 192 16.03 3.89 10.42
CA GLU A 192 16.43 4.75 9.28
C GLU A 192 15.31 4.93 8.24
N TYR A 193 14.35 4.01 8.19
CA TYR A 193 13.18 4.16 7.31
C TYR A 193 12.28 5.33 7.69
N LEU A 194 12.37 5.85 8.92
CA LEU A 194 11.64 7.02 9.41
C LEU A 194 12.31 8.34 9.03
N ASP A 195 13.62 8.32 8.72
CA ASP A 195 14.38 9.50 8.35
C ASP A 195 13.71 10.21 7.18
N CYS A 196 13.40 11.50 7.35
CA CYS A 196 12.55 12.19 6.40
C CYS A 196 13.27 12.64 5.13
N ASP A 197 13.68 11.69 4.28
CA ASP A 197 14.15 11.87 2.88
C ASP A 197 13.03 12.36 1.92
N SER A 198 12.05 13.06 2.47
CA SER A 198 10.85 13.58 1.80
C SER A 198 10.32 14.86 2.44
N CYS A 199 10.98 15.31 3.51
CA CYS A 199 10.80 16.59 4.18
C CYS A 199 12.02 17.48 3.95
N ASP A 200 12.89 17.17 2.98
CA ASP A 200 13.93 18.12 2.56
C ASP A 200 13.22 19.45 2.41
N GLU A 201 13.66 20.38 3.26
CA GLU A 201 13.04 21.65 3.48
C GLU A 201 12.85 22.30 2.11
N LEU A 202 11.84 23.16 1.99
CA LEU A 202 11.92 24.22 1.00
C LEU A 202 13.12 25.08 1.46
N ASP A 203 14.33 24.64 1.14
CA ASP A 203 15.54 25.45 1.16
C ASP A 203 15.31 26.49 0.06
N GLU A 204 14.72 27.61 0.50
CA GLU A 204 14.60 28.94 -0.11
C GLU A 204 14.03 29.06 -1.54
#